data_AF-A0A0F5JGY4-F1
#
_entry.id   AF-A0A0F5JGY4-F1
#
_cell.length_a   1.000
_cell.length_b   1.000
_cell.length_c   1.000
_cell.angle_alpha   90.00
_cell.angle_beta   90.00
_cell.angle_gamma   90.00
#
_symmetry.space_group_name_H-M   'P 1'
#
loop_
_entity.id
_entity.type
_entity.pdbx_description
1 polymer ?
#
loop_
_entity_poly.entity_id
_entity_poly.type
_entity_poly.pdbx_seq_one_letter_code
_entity_poly.pdbx_strand_id
1 'polypeptide(L)'
;MNIPIIIVHKGDTFYLKLVLEQIRLFNPFTRICLISDASTDKYDFVEHYNMDNYSEGADTFKKAYVHMSSNPYDYELICFQRWFYIRDFVKNQGIENFFCMDSDVLLYCNIEEIMQKYISYDFTTCNKQGPGSALFNISSISSFCEYMMSMYTKDILLTKMKSVYQDMIDNKQLGGICDMVAFVWFQDNTKCNVIDIAIPTNGTCFDGCITWGQGFEMENGKKKVYWIDNLPYGRLTSDNSLIFHMED
;
A
#
# COMPACT_ATOMS: atom_id res chain seq x y z
N MET A 1 13.95 16.77 -0.49
CA MET A 1 14.65 15.60 0.08
C MET A 1 14.10 14.43 -0.69
N ASN A 2 14.88 13.74 -1.53
CA ASN A 2 14.30 12.82 -2.51
C ASN A 2 13.56 11.65 -1.81
N ILE A 3 12.24 11.57 -1.98
CA ILE A 3 11.38 10.49 -1.46
C ILE A 3 11.37 9.35 -2.49
N PRO A 4 12.09 8.23 -2.26
CA PRO A 4 12.08 7.11 -3.19
C PRO A 4 10.70 6.44 -3.23
N ILE A 5 10.37 5.90 -4.39
CA ILE A 5 9.21 5.03 -4.60
C ILE A 5 9.67 3.59 -4.43
N ILE A 6 9.00 2.84 -3.55
CA ILE A 6 9.33 1.45 -3.23
C ILE A 6 8.17 0.55 -3.62
N ILE A 7 8.45 -0.49 -4.41
CA ILE A 7 7.48 -1.49 -4.84
C ILE A 7 8.04 -2.87 -4.47
N VAL A 8 7.21 -3.71 -3.86
CA VAL A 8 7.52 -5.13 -3.68
C VAL A 8 6.66 -5.92 -4.65
N HIS A 9 7.29 -6.75 -5.47
CA HIS A 9 6.58 -7.56 -6.46
C HIS A 9 7.26 -8.91 -6.65
N LYS A 10 6.50 -9.95 -6.96
CA LYS A 10 7.05 -11.29 -7.24
C LYS A 10 6.52 -11.80 -8.58
N GLY A 11 7.42 -12.33 -9.39
CA GLY A 11 7.14 -12.79 -10.74
C GLY A 11 7.09 -11.66 -11.77
N ASP A 12 7.17 -12.03 -13.04
CA ASP A 12 7.09 -11.10 -14.16
C ASP A 12 5.64 -11.04 -14.68
N THR A 13 4.82 -10.22 -14.01
CA THR A 13 3.42 -10.02 -14.42
C THR A 13 3.32 -9.03 -15.59
N PHE A 14 2.29 -9.20 -16.43
CA PHE A 14 2.14 -8.43 -17.66
C PHE A 14 2.02 -6.91 -17.43
N TYR A 15 1.50 -6.49 -16.28
CA TYR A 15 1.24 -5.09 -15.97
C TYR A 15 2.43 -4.38 -15.33
N LEU A 16 3.39 -5.11 -14.74
CA LEU A 16 4.46 -4.51 -13.96
C LEU A 16 5.26 -3.50 -14.78
N LYS A 17 5.63 -3.85 -16.01
CA LYS A 17 6.35 -2.93 -16.90
C LYS A 17 5.59 -1.63 -17.12
N LEU A 18 4.28 -1.72 -17.39
CA LEU A 18 3.42 -0.56 -17.65
C LEU A 18 3.36 0.36 -16.43
N VAL A 19 3.23 -0.22 -15.23
CA VAL A 19 3.22 0.53 -13.97
C VAL A 19 4.56 1.23 -13.74
N LEU A 20 5.69 0.54 -13.95
CA LEU A 20 7.02 1.16 -13.77
C LEU A 20 7.28 2.28 -14.79
N GLU A 21 6.88 2.10 -16.05
CA GLU A 21 6.98 3.14 -17.09
C GLU A 21 6.11 4.35 -16.74
N GLN A 22 4.89 4.12 -16.26
CA GLN A 22 3.98 5.16 -15.79
C GLN A 22 4.56 5.95 -14.63
N ILE A 23 5.15 5.28 -13.63
CA ILE A 23 5.82 5.95 -12.52
C ILE A 23 6.96 6.83 -13.05
N ARG A 24 7.82 6.29 -13.91
CA ARG A 24 8.96 7.03 -14.49
C ARG A 24 8.52 8.24 -15.30
N LEU A 25 7.40 8.16 -16.01
CA LEU A 25 6.82 9.27 -16.78
C LEU A 25 6.54 10.49 -15.90
N PHE A 26 5.92 10.28 -14.73
CA PHE A 26 5.59 11.36 -13.78
C PHE A 26 6.71 11.68 -12.79
N ASN A 27 7.70 10.79 -12.68
CA ASN A 27 8.79 10.87 -11.72
C ASN A 27 10.16 10.68 -12.41
N PRO A 28 10.58 11.59 -13.31
CA PRO A 28 11.75 11.39 -14.16
C PRO A 28 13.08 11.29 -13.39
N PHE A 29 13.14 11.86 -12.19
CA PHE A 29 14.36 11.90 -11.36
C PHE A 29 14.22 11.18 -10.02
N THR A 30 13.03 10.68 -9.70
CA THR A 30 12.79 9.95 -8.46
C THR A 30 13.44 8.58 -8.54
N ARG A 31 14.02 8.15 -7.43
CA ARG A 31 14.55 6.80 -7.27
C ARG A 31 13.38 5.82 -7.19
N ILE A 32 13.38 4.79 -8.04
CA ILE A 32 12.36 3.74 -8.05
C ILE A 32 13.06 2.45 -7.65
N CYS A 33 12.72 1.92 -6.47
CA CYS A 33 13.27 0.69 -5.93
C CYS A 33 12.27 -0.45 -6.11
N LEU A 34 12.61 -1.43 -6.96
CA LEU A 34 11.83 -2.64 -7.16
C LEU A 34 12.44 -3.79 -6.34
N ILE A 35 11.84 -4.09 -5.20
CA ILE A 35 12.21 -5.23 -4.36
C ILE A 35 11.50 -6.47 -4.90
N SER A 36 12.23 -7.38 -5.53
CA SER A 36 11.62 -8.45 -6.31
C SER A 36 12.55 -9.67 -6.49
N ASP A 37 12.08 -10.68 -7.20
CA ASP A 37 12.88 -11.83 -7.60
C ASP A 37 13.59 -11.61 -8.94
N ALA A 38 14.44 -12.56 -9.34
CA ALA A 38 15.28 -12.44 -10.53
C ALA A 38 14.51 -12.34 -11.86
N SER A 39 13.21 -12.69 -11.90
CA SER A 39 12.42 -12.61 -13.14
C SER A 39 12.14 -11.17 -13.58
N THR A 40 12.28 -10.20 -12.67
CA THR A 40 12.04 -8.78 -12.94
C THR A 40 13.32 -7.95 -13.09
N ASP A 41 14.50 -8.57 -12.98
CA ASP A 41 15.82 -7.94 -13.17
C ASP A 41 16.14 -7.76 -14.66
N LYS A 42 15.32 -6.93 -15.32
CA LYS A 42 15.39 -6.64 -16.76
C LYS A 42 15.01 -5.20 -17.10
N TYR A 43 14.56 -4.42 -16.11
CA TYR A 43 14.15 -3.04 -16.27
C TYR A 43 15.33 -2.13 -15.89
N ASP A 44 15.99 -1.55 -16.90
CA ASP A 44 17.18 -0.70 -16.73
C ASP A 44 16.89 0.71 -16.19
N PHE A 45 15.62 1.11 -16.19
CA PHE A 45 15.15 2.42 -15.73
C PHE A 45 14.68 2.45 -14.27
N VAL A 46 14.84 1.34 -13.53
CA VAL A 46 14.55 1.21 -12.09
C VAL A 46 15.69 0.46 -11.40
N GLU A 47 15.81 0.63 -10.09
CA GLU A 47 16.80 -0.09 -9.28
C GLU A 47 16.18 -1.41 -8.80
N HIS A 48 16.68 -2.54 -9.31
CA HIS A 48 16.26 -3.86 -8.86
C HIS A 48 17.00 -4.28 -7.59
N TYR A 49 16.24 -4.82 -6.64
CA TYR A 49 16.73 -5.35 -5.38
C TYR A 49 16.21 -6.76 -5.18
N ASN A 50 17.13 -7.74 -5.11
CA ASN A 50 16.73 -9.11 -4.80
C ASN A 50 16.09 -9.18 -3.40
N MET A 51 14.82 -9.56 -3.35
CA MET A 51 14.02 -9.66 -2.13
C MET A 51 14.61 -10.63 -1.09
N ASP A 52 15.35 -11.66 -1.53
CA ASP A 52 15.99 -12.63 -0.64
C ASP A 52 17.07 -11.96 0.26
N ASN A 53 17.64 -10.83 -0.17
CA ASN A 53 18.58 -10.05 0.64
C ASN A 53 17.90 -9.31 1.82
N TYR A 54 16.56 -9.29 1.85
CA TYR A 54 15.75 -8.53 2.80
C TYR A 54 14.66 -9.41 3.45
N SER A 55 14.87 -10.73 3.50
CA SER A 55 13.83 -11.69 3.93
C SER A 55 13.77 -11.94 5.44
N GLU A 56 14.73 -11.46 6.24
CA GLU A 56 14.84 -11.82 7.67
C GLU A 56 13.54 -11.59 8.46
N GLY A 57 12.94 -10.40 8.31
CA GLY A 57 11.66 -10.07 8.91
C GLY A 57 10.50 -10.89 8.37
N ALA A 58 10.46 -11.08 7.05
CA ALA A 58 9.42 -11.83 6.35
C ALA A 58 9.43 -13.32 6.77
N ASP A 59 10.61 -13.92 6.90
CA ASP A 59 10.80 -15.30 7.33
C ASP A 59 10.49 -15.49 8.81
N THR A 60 10.81 -14.48 9.64
CA THR A 60 10.42 -14.48 11.05
C THR A 60 8.90 -14.41 11.19
N PHE A 61 8.23 -13.54 10.42
CA PHE A 61 6.77 -13.44 10.42
C PHE A 61 6.10 -14.74 9.95
N LYS A 62 6.61 -15.35 8.88
CA LYS A 62 6.10 -16.63 8.35
C LYS A 62 6.02 -17.73 9.42
N LYS A 63 6.97 -17.78 10.36
CA LYS A 63 6.98 -18.77 11.45
C LYS A 63 5.84 -18.57 12.46
N ALA A 64 5.40 -17.32 12.67
CA ALA A 64 4.30 -16.99 13.57
C ALA A 64 2.94 -16.98 12.87
N TYR A 65 2.93 -16.82 11.54
CA TYR A 65 1.71 -16.63 10.76
C TYR A 65 0.74 -17.80 10.88
N VAL A 66 -0.49 -17.49 11.26
CA VAL A 66 -1.62 -18.41 11.29
C VAL A 66 -2.64 -17.95 10.27
N HIS A 67 -2.89 -18.77 9.26
CA HIS A 67 -3.76 -18.40 8.16
C HIS A 67 -5.23 -18.35 8.60
N MET A 68 -5.83 -17.17 8.47
CA MET A 68 -7.21 -16.85 8.85
C MET A 68 -7.86 -15.97 7.77
N SER A 69 -7.76 -16.39 6.51
CA SER A 69 -8.29 -15.68 5.34
C SER A 69 -8.92 -16.68 4.37
N SER A 70 -9.86 -16.24 3.54
CA SER A 70 -10.36 -17.03 2.41
C SER A 70 -9.43 -16.99 1.20
N ASN A 71 -8.44 -16.10 1.18
CA ASN A 71 -7.43 -16.04 0.13
C ASN A 71 -6.48 -17.24 0.24
N PRO A 72 -5.80 -17.66 -0.85
CA PRO A 72 -4.76 -18.68 -0.77
C PRO A 72 -3.65 -18.29 0.22
N TYR A 73 -3.11 -19.28 0.94
CA TYR A 73 -2.07 -19.09 1.96
C TYR A 73 -0.90 -18.24 1.48
N ASP A 74 -0.30 -18.59 0.35
CA ASP A 74 0.90 -17.89 -0.16
C ASP A 74 0.60 -16.47 -0.62
N TYR A 75 -0.62 -16.23 -1.15
CA TYR A 75 -1.07 -14.90 -1.56
C TYR A 75 -1.24 -14.00 -0.33
N GLU A 76 -1.95 -14.48 0.69
CA GLU A 76 -2.16 -13.68 1.90
C GLU A 76 -0.84 -13.44 2.64
N LEU A 77 0.01 -14.47 2.73
CA LEU A 77 1.31 -14.35 3.40
C LEU A 77 2.20 -13.30 2.72
N ILE A 78 2.25 -13.23 1.38
CA ILE A 78 3.09 -12.24 0.70
C ILE A 78 2.59 -10.80 0.93
N CYS A 79 1.27 -10.58 1.05
CA CYS A 79 0.71 -9.27 1.39
C CYS A 79 1.23 -8.76 2.75
N PHE A 80 1.32 -9.64 3.76
CA PHE A 80 1.97 -9.31 5.02
C PHE A 80 3.49 -9.13 4.88
N GLN A 81 4.16 -10.08 4.23
CA GLN A 81 5.62 -10.11 4.12
C GLN A 81 6.18 -8.89 3.37
N ARG A 82 5.44 -8.32 2.41
CA ARG A 82 5.77 -7.07 1.72
C ARG A 82 6.26 -5.99 2.67
N TRP A 83 5.57 -5.78 3.78
CA TRP A 83 5.91 -4.75 4.76
C TRP A 83 7.24 -5.03 5.47
N PHE A 84 7.54 -6.30 5.73
CA PHE A 84 8.82 -6.71 6.32
C PHE A 84 9.98 -6.55 5.33
N TYR A 85 9.78 -6.89 4.05
CA TYR A 85 10.77 -6.62 3.00
C TYR A 85 11.08 -5.13 2.89
N ILE A 86 10.05 -4.27 2.87
CA ILE A 86 10.21 -2.82 2.85
C ILE A 86 10.99 -2.37 4.08
N ARG A 87 10.58 -2.77 5.29
CA ARG A 87 11.27 -2.40 6.55
C ARG A 87 12.75 -2.74 6.53
N ASP A 88 13.08 -3.96 6.13
CA ASP A 88 14.45 -4.46 6.17
C ASP A 88 15.30 -3.78 5.07
N PHE A 89 14.71 -3.54 3.90
CA PHE A 89 15.31 -2.74 2.84
C PHE A 89 15.63 -1.31 3.26
N VAL A 90 14.65 -0.56 3.80
CA VAL A 90 14.86 0.86 4.15
C VAL A 90 15.86 1.03 5.28
N LYS A 91 15.89 0.09 6.24
CA LYS A 91 16.93 0.03 7.28
C LYS A 91 18.31 -0.21 6.71
N ASN A 92 18.44 -1.15 5.79
CA ASN A 92 19.71 -1.46 5.12
C ASN A 92 20.23 -0.28 4.29
N GLN A 93 19.33 0.42 3.60
CA GLN A 93 19.66 1.53 2.70
C GLN A 93 19.78 2.90 3.40
N GLY A 94 19.42 2.99 4.69
CA GLY A 94 19.37 4.26 5.42
C GLY A 94 18.32 5.24 4.88
N ILE A 95 17.18 4.72 4.40
CA ILE A 95 16.08 5.54 3.87
C ILE A 95 15.15 5.94 5.01
N GLU A 96 15.05 7.25 5.26
CA GLU A 96 14.23 7.79 6.34
C GLU A 96 12.75 7.89 5.98
N ASN A 97 12.43 8.44 4.81
CA ASN A 97 11.07 8.61 4.30
C ASN A 97 10.97 8.01 2.90
N PHE A 98 9.86 7.35 2.59
CA PHE A 98 9.63 6.71 1.29
C PHE A 98 8.14 6.61 0.99
N PHE A 99 7.80 6.60 -0.29
CA PHE A 99 6.46 6.27 -0.76
C PHE A 99 6.45 4.81 -1.20
N CYS A 100 5.57 3.99 -0.63
CA CYS A 100 5.32 2.64 -1.12
C CYS A 100 3.99 2.59 -1.86
N MET A 101 3.96 1.81 -2.93
CA MET A 101 2.72 1.53 -3.66
C MET A 101 2.64 0.09 -4.14
N ASP A 102 1.43 -0.35 -4.40
CA ASP A 102 1.14 -1.65 -4.98
C ASP A 102 1.49 -1.66 -6.47
N SER A 103 1.94 -2.81 -6.94
CA SER A 103 2.45 -2.96 -8.30
C SER A 103 1.38 -2.97 -9.39
N ASP A 104 0.11 -2.94 -9.01
CA ASP A 104 -1.08 -2.97 -9.87
C ASP A 104 -1.84 -1.63 -9.88
N VAL A 105 -1.17 -0.55 -9.47
CA VAL A 105 -1.71 0.82 -9.44
C VAL A 105 -0.94 1.72 -10.43
N LEU A 106 -1.65 2.52 -11.22
CA LEU A 106 -1.03 3.52 -12.11
C LEU A 106 -0.93 4.86 -11.40
N LEU A 107 0.27 5.46 -11.39
CA LEU A 107 0.54 6.74 -10.73
C LEU A 107 0.52 7.90 -11.74
N TYR A 108 -0.23 8.96 -11.46
CA TYR A 108 -0.40 10.12 -12.36
C TYR A 108 0.19 11.41 -11.78
N CYS A 109 1.01 11.33 -10.73
CA CYS A 109 1.60 12.51 -10.09
C CYS A 109 3.09 12.37 -9.78
N ASN A 110 3.74 13.51 -9.61
CA ASN A 110 5.11 13.59 -9.08
C ASN A 110 5.07 13.46 -7.55
N ILE A 111 5.58 12.35 -7.03
CA ILE A 111 5.51 12.02 -5.60
C ILE A 111 6.35 12.97 -4.75
N GLU A 112 7.47 13.49 -5.25
CA GLU A 112 8.27 14.46 -4.51
C GLU A 112 7.44 15.73 -4.25
N GLU A 113 6.70 16.22 -5.24
CA GLU A 113 5.89 17.44 -5.08
C GLU A 113 4.70 17.23 -4.15
N ILE A 114 4.07 16.05 -4.21
CA ILE A 114 2.88 15.75 -3.44
C ILE A 114 3.21 15.35 -1.99
N MET A 115 4.16 14.43 -1.79
CA MET A 115 4.43 13.82 -0.49
C MET A 115 5.25 14.69 0.45
N GLN A 116 5.98 15.71 -0.05
CA GLN A 116 6.66 16.67 0.83
C GLN A 116 5.71 17.38 1.80
N LYS A 117 4.44 17.56 1.42
CA LYS A 117 3.40 18.16 2.28
C LYS A 117 3.07 17.28 3.50
N TYR A 118 3.38 15.99 3.43
CA TYR A 118 2.97 14.99 4.40
C TYR A 118 4.14 14.39 5.19
N ILE A 119 5.38 14.85 4.97
CA ILE A 119 6.58 14.29 5.62
C ILE A 119 6.62 14.47 7.15
N SER A 120 5.79 15.35 7.70
CA SER A 120 5.62 15.53 9.15
C SER A 120 4.69 14.49 9.80
N TYR A 121 3.99 13.69 9.00
CA TYR A 121 3.13 12.61 9.48
C TYR A 121 3.93 11.33 9.63
N ASP A 122 3.46 10.44 10.50
CA ASP A 122 4.07 9.12 10.66
C ASP A 122 3.88 8.30 9.39
N PHE A 123 2.69 8.37 8.80
CA PHE A 123 2.38 7.81 7.50
C PHE A 123 1.10 8.43 6.93
N THR A 124 0.88 8.22 5.62
CA THR A 124 -0.41 8.51 4.97
C THR A 124 -1.23 7.24 4.83
N THR A 125 -2.53 7.39 4.61
CA THR A 125 -3.45 6.28 4.35
C THR A 125 -4.43 6.67 3.26
N CYS A 126 -4.98 5.69 2.55
CA CYS A 126 -6.15 5.88 1.71
C CYS A 126 -7.36 5.20 2.38
N ASN A 127 -8.31 6.00 2.84
CA ASN A 127 -9.58 5.54 3.43
C ASN A 127 -9.39 4.65 4.66
N LYS A 128 -8.35 4.92 5.46
CA LYS A 128 -7.89 4.15 6.63
C LYS A 128 -7.45 2.70 6.33
N GLN A 129 -7.86 2.12 5.21
CA GLN A 129 -7.74 0.69 4.91
C GLN A 129 -6.71 0.36 3.84
N GLY A 130 -6.43 1.29 2.91
CA GLY A 130 -5.58 1.05 1.75
C GLY A 130 -4.17 1.56 2.00
N PRO A 131 -3.23 0.71 2.46
CA PRO A 131 -1.81 1.06 2.47
C PRO A 131 -1.19 0.88 1.08
N GLY A 132 -1.99 0.52 0.06
CA GLY A 132 -1.53 0.27 -1.31
C GLY A 132 -0.94 1.49 -2.01
N SER A 133 -1.06 2.68 -1.41
CA SER A 133 -0.29 3.87 -1.73
C SER A 133 -0.11 4.71 -0.48
N ALA A 134 1.10 4.77 0.06
CA ALA A 134 1.36 5.41 1.33
C ALA A 134 2.79 5.96 1.45
N LEU A 135 2.91 7.16 2.00
CA LEU A 135 4.15 7.67 2.57
C LEU A 135 4.35 7.01 3.94
N PHE A 136 5.56 6.54 4.20
CA PHE A 136 6.01 6.06 5.49
C PHE A 136 7.36 6.68 5.85
N ASN A 137 7.67 6.65 7.14
CA ASN A 137 9.03 6.82 7.63
C ASN A 137 9.54 5.53 8.28
N ILE A 138 10.85 5.45 8.51
CA ILE A 138 11.52 4.25 9.03
C ILE A 138 10.96 3.80 10.40
N SER A 139 10.54 4.76 11.24
CA SER A 139 9.95 4.49 12.55
C SER A 139 8.55 3.89 12.42
N SER A 140 7.70 4.46 11.55
CA SER A 140 6.32 4.01 11.38
C SER A 140 6.23 2.65 10.70
N ILE A 141 7.06 2.36 9.69
CA ILE A 141 7.10 1.02 9.08
C ILE A 141 7.62 -0.04 10.06
N SER A 142 8.60 0.31 10.90
CA SER A 142 9.08 -0.59 11.96
C SER A 142 7.99 -0.90 12.97
N SER A 143 7.31 0.15 13.45
CA SER A 143 6.19 0.02 14.40
C SER A 143 5.04 -0.80 13.82
N PHE A 144 4.73 -0.61 12.53
CA PHE A 144 3.69 -1.39 11.87
C PHE A 144 4.05 -2.88 11.77
N CYS A 145 5.29 -3.20 11.38
CA CYS A 145 5.77 -4.59 11.36
C CYS A 145 5.79 -5.24 12.74
N GLU A 146 6.18 -4.49 13.78
CA GLU A 146 6.11 -4.96 15.17
C GLU A 146 4.68 -5.22 15.60
N TYR A 147 3.74 -4.34 15.24
CA TYR A 147 2.33 -4.52 15.52
C TYR A 147 1.78 -5.78 14.80
N MET A 148 2.08 -5.97 13.51
CA MET A 148 1.72 -7.17 12.77
C MET A 148 2.25 -8.44 13.43
N MET A 149 3.53 -8.47 13.82
CA MET A 149 4.10 -9.60 14.57
C MET A 149 3.35 -9.83 15.89
N SER A 150 3.00 -8.75 16.58
CA SER A 150 2.30 -8.84 17.87
C SER A 150 0.90 -9.44 17.74
N MET A 151 0.23 -9.25 16.60
CA MET A 151 -1.06 -9.88 16.34
C MET A 151 -0.96 -11.40 16.46
N TYR A 152 0.09 -12.00 15.91
CA TYR A 152 0.27 -13.46 15.87
C TYR A 152 1.00 -14.05 17.08
N THR A 153 1.59 -13.21 17.93
CA THR A 153 2.43 -13.67 19.05
C THR A 153 1.88 -13.30 20.43
N LYS A 154 0.96 -12.32 20.52
CA LYS A 154 0.29 -11.96 21.78
C LYS A 154 -1.07 -12.62 21.86
N ASP A 155 -1.30 -13.41 22.92
CA ASP A 155 -2.54 -14.17 23.13
C ASP A 155 -3.81 -13.32 23.00
N ILE A 156 -3.80 -12.10 23.52
CA ILE A 156 -4.97 -11.20 23.46
C ILE A 156 -5.34 -10.82 22.03
N LEU A 157 -4.36 -10.53 21.18
CA LEU A 157 -4.59 -10.15 19.78
C LEU A 157 -4.90 -11.38 18.93
N LEU A 158 -4.22 -12.49 19.19
CA LEU A 158 -4.48 -13.76 18.51
C LEU A 158 -5.90 -14.27 18.81
N THR A 159 -6.36 -14.14 20.04
CA THR A 159 -7.74 -14.49 20.44
C THR A 159 -8.75 -13.57 19.74
N LYS A 160 -8.48 -12.26 19.68
CA LYS A 160 -9.32 -11.31 18.93
C LYS A 160 -9.42 -11.68 17.45
N MET A 161 -8.29 -11.99 16.80
CA MET A 161 -8.27 -12.43 15.39
C MET A 161 -9.10 -13.69 15.17
N LYS A 162 -8.94 -14.71 16.04
CA LYS A 162 -9.71 -15.95 15.95
C LYS A 162 -11.21 -15.69 16.09
N SER A 163 -11.62 -14.82 17.01
CA SER A 163 -13.03 -14.43 17.17
C SER A 163 -13.58 -13.77 15.91
N VAL A 164 -12.86 -12.77 15.37
CA VAL A 164 -13.29 -12.06 14.16
C VAL A 164 -13.39 -13.01 12.97
N TYR A 165 -12.42 -13.91 12.80
CA TYR A 165 -12.45 -14.89 11.72
C TYR A 165 -13.59 -15.92 11.90
N GLN A 166 -13.83 -16.39 13.13
CA GLN A 166 -14.94 -17.30 13.41
C GLN A 166 -16.29 -16.64 13.11
N ASP A 167 -16.47 -15.37 13.48
CA ASP A 167 -17.69 -14.61 13.18
C ASP A 167 -17.91 -14.51 11.66
N MET A 168 -16.86 -14.34 10.86
CA MET A 168 -16.97 -14.32 9.39
C MET A 168 -17.37 -15.70 8.83
N ILE A 169 -16.80 -16.79 9.36
CA ILE A 169 -17.17 -18.16 8.99
C ILE A 169 -18.64 -18.43 9.30
N ASP A 170 -19.09 -18.10 10.50
CA ASP A 170 -20.45 -18.35 10.97
C ASP A 170 -21.48 -17.58 10.12
N ASN A 171 -21.10 -16.38 9.65
CA ASN A 171 -21.91 -15.55 8.77
C ASN A 171 -21.71 -15.83 7.27
N LYS A 172 -20.91 -16.84 6.89
CA LYS A 172 -20.61 -17.22 5.50
C LYS A 172 -20.05 -16.05 4.67
N GLN A 173 -19.26 -15.19 5.29
CA GLN A 173 -18.61 -14.06 4.64
C GLN A 173 -17.23 -14.46 4.12
N LEU A 174 -16.89 -14.03 2.90
CA LEU A 174 -15.53 -14.12 2.39
C LEU A 174 -14.62 -13.07 3.06
N GLY A 175 -13.31 -13.32 3.03
CA GLY A 175 -12.30 -12.47 3.63
C GLY A 175 -11.67 -13.11 4.88
N GLY A 176 -11.19 -12.26 5.78
CA GLY A 176 -10.57 -12.68 7.02
C GLY A 176 -9.53 -11.66 7.49
N ILE A 177 -8.52 -12.15 8.19
CA ILE A 177 -7.38 -11.37 8.67
C ILE A 177 -6.37 -11.21 7.53
N CYS A 178 -6.25 -9.99 7.02
CA CYS A 178 -5.26 -9.55 6.03
C CYS A 178 -4.39 -8.40 6.54
N ASP A 179 -3.40 -7.99 5.74
CA ASP A 179 -2.51 -6.86 6.07
C ASP A 179 -3.28 -5.54 6.22
N MET A 180 -4.35 -5.33 5.45
CA MET A 180 -5.24 -4.18 5.62
C MET A 180 -5.95 -4.19 6.98
N VAL A 181 -6.42 -5.35 7.48
CA VAL A 181 -6.97 -5.47 8.83
C VAL A 181 -5.92 -5.11 9.87
N ALA A 182 -4.68 -5.59 9.68
CA ALA A 182 -3.58 -5.25 10.56
C ALA A 182 -3.29 -3.74 10.56
N PHE A 183 -3.34 -3.10 9.39
CA PHE A 183 -3.11 -1.66 9.23
C PHE A 183 -4.19 -0.81 9.90
N VAL A 184 -5.47 -1.19 9.78
CA VAL A 184 -6.57 -0.53 10.50
C VAL A 184 -6.39 -0.66 12.00
N TRP A 185 -6.12 -1.88 12.50
CA TRP A 185 -5.97 -2.10 13.93
C TRP A 185 -4.71 -1.44 14.49
N PHE A 186 -3.64 -1.33 13.70
CA PHE A 186 -2.45 -0.59 14.08
C PHE A 186 -2.79 0.88 14.35
N GLN A 187 -3.55 1.52 13.44
CA GLN A 187 -4.03 2.88 13.61
C GLN A 187 -4.97 3.05 14.82
N ASP A 188 -5.81 2.06 15.10
CA ASP A 188 -6.76 2.13 16.23
C ASP A 188 -6.10 1.91 17.60
N ASN A 189 -5.05 1.09 17.65
CA ASN A 189 -4.44 0.65 18.90
C ASN A 189 -3.10 1.33 19.21
N THR A 190 -2.56 2.09 18.26
CA THR A 190 -1.28 2.79 18.41
C THR A 190 -1.51 4.27 18.20
N LYS A 191 -0.86 5.10 19.02
CA LYS A 191 -0.90 6.55 18.82
C LYS A 191 0.00 6.90 17.63
N CYS A 192 -0.61 7.17 16.48
CA CYS A 192 0.06 7.57 15.26
C CYS A 192 -0.46 8.93 14.77
N ASN A 193 0.40 9.77 14.22
CA ASN A 193 0.05 10.97 13.49
C ASN A 193 -0.19 10.61 12.01
N VAL A 194 -1.44 10.43 11.62
CA VAL A 194 -1.83 9.90 10.30
C VAL A 194 -2.70 10.91 9.57
N ILE A 195 -2.56 10.98 8.25
CA ILE A 195 -3.43 11.76 7.36
C ILE A 195 -3.99 10.89 6.24
N ASP A 196 -5.27 11.04 5.96
CA ASP A 196 -5.95 10.33 4.87
C ASP A 196 -5.85 11.16 3.59
N ILE A 197 -5.08 10.67 2.61
CA ILE A 197 -4.81 11.34 1.33
C ILE A 197 -5.86 10.98 0.26
N ALA A 198 -6.83 10.13 0.58
CA ALA A 198 -7.99 9.90 -0.26
C ALA A 198 -9.09 10.97 -0.08
N ILE A 199 -8.95 11.84 0.92
CA ILE A 199 -9.86 12.97 1.12
C ILE A 199 -9.53 14.08 0.11
N PRO A 200 -10.46 14.45 -0.81
CA PRO A 200 -10.21 15.50 -1.80
C PRO A 200 -9.79 16.82 -1.16
N THR A 201 -8.60 17.29 -1.55
CA THR A 201 -8.04 18.57 -1.09
C THR A 201 -7.48 19.31 -2.29
N ASN A 202 -7.88 20.58 -2.46
CA ASN A 202 -7.45 21.45 -3.57
C ASN A 202 -7.63 20.81 -4.96
N GLY A 203 -8.72 20.06 -5.16
CA GLY A 203 -9.05 19.43 -6.44
C GLY A 203 -8.28 18.15 -6.75
N THR A 204 -7.60 17.54 -5.77
CA THR A 204 -6.80 16.30 -5.95
C THR A 204 -7.03 15.31 -4.81
N CYS A 205 -6.91 14.01 -5.07
CA CYS A 205 -6.81 12.94 -4.06
C CYS A 205 -6.13 11.69 -4.62
N PHE A 206 -5.72 10.79 -3.74
CA PHE A 206 -5.40 9.40 -4.09
C PHE A 206 -6.68 8.55 -4.08
N ASP A 207 -6.73 7.51 -4.89
CA ASP A 207 -7.87 6.60 -4.97
C ASP A 207 -7.57 5.30 -4.25
N GLY A 208 -8.05 5.18 -3.00
CA GLY A 208 -7.80 3.96 -2.22
C GLY A 208 -8.50 2.71 -2.73
N CYS A 209 -9.50 2.82 -3.62
CA CYS A 209 -10.16 1.70 -4.28
C CYS A 209 -11.20 2.21 -5.29
N ILE A 210 -11.01 1.91 -6.57
CA ILE A 210 -11.92 2.33 -7.65
C ILE A 210 -13.35 1.75 -7.46
N THR A 211 -13.51 0.68 -6.68
CA THR A 211 -14.84 0.08 -6.42
C THR A 211 -15.58 0.73 -5.25
N TRP A 212 -14.93 1.60 -4.48
CA TRP A 212 -15.53 2.28 -3.34
C TRP A 212 -15.99 3.67 -3.73
N GLY A 213 -17.29 3.94 -3.69
CA GLY A 213 -17.83 5.20 -4.23
C GLY A 213 -17.33 6.46 -3.55
N GLN A 214 -17.25 6.53 -2.22
CA GLN A 214 -16.61 7.63 -1.49
C GLN A 214 -17.08 9.05 -1.86
N GLY A 215 -18.35 9.17 -2.28
CA GLY A 215 -18.92 10.44 -2.72
C GLY A 215 -18.64 10.78 -4.19
N PHE A 216 -18.01 9.89 -4.96
CA PHE A 216 -17.83 10.00 -6.39
C PHE A 216 -18.95 9.33 -7.19
N GLU A 217 -19.19 9.83 -8.40
CA GLU A 217 -20.08 9.22 -9.39
C GLU A 217 -19.59 7.80 -9.72
N MET A 218 -20.53 6.86 -9.77
CA MET A 218 -20.25 5.45 -10.06
C MET A 218 -20.86 5.04 -11.40
N GLU A 219 -20.13 4.22 -12.15
CA GLU A 219 -20.58 3.58 -13.39
C GLU A 219 -20.16 2.10 -13.38
N ASN A 220 -21.10 1.20 -13.65
CA ASN A 220 -20.85 -0.25 -13.72
C ASN A 220 -20.13 -0.85 -12.48
N GLY A 221 -20.44 -0.34 -11.29
CA GLY A 221 -19.87 -0.82 -10.03
C GLY A 221 -18.47 -0.30 -9.69
N LYS A 222 -17.97 0.68 -10.45
CA LYS A 222 -16.70 1.37 -10.20
C LYS A 222 -16.90 2.88 -10.23
N LYS A 223 -15.97 3.66 -9.69
CA LYS A 223 -15.93 5.10 -9.87
C LYS A 223 -15.83 5.38 -11.37
N LYS A 224 -16.61 6.35 -11.82
CA LYS A 224 -16.58 6.79 -13.22
C LYS A 224 -15.38 7.69 -13.43
N VAL A 225 -14.49 7.26 -14.32
CA VAL A 225 -13.25 7.98 -14.65
C VAL A 225 -13.47 8.87 -15.86
N TYR A 226 -13.24 10.16 -15.67
CA TYR A 226 -13.25 11.18 -16.70
C TYR A 226 -11.81 11.47 -17.14
N TRP A 227 -11.47 11.16 -18.39
CA TRP A 227 -10.16 11.43 -18.95
C TRP A 227 -10.08 12.85 -19.50
N ILE A 228 -9.24 13.69 -18.92
CA ILE A 228 -8.99 15.07 -19.35
C ILE A 228 -7.49 15.24 -19.49
N ASP A 229 -7.03 15.60 -20.69
CA ASP A 229 -5.60 15.73 -21.01
C ASP A 229 -4.76 14.49 -20.61
N ASN A 230 -5.34 13.30 -20.78
CA ASN A 230 -4.79 11.99 -20.39
C ASN A 230 -4.57 11.78 -18.88
N LEU A 231 -5.25 12.56 -18.04
CA LEU A 231 -5.28 12.38 -16.59
C LEU A 231 -6.67 11.89 -16.13
N PRO A 232 -6.73 10.99 -15.13
CA PRO A 232 -8.00 10.48 -14.62
C PRO A 232 -8.62 11.45 -13.59
N TYR A 233 -9.91 11.74 -13.76
CA TYR A 233 -10.69 12.53 -12.82
C TYR A 233 -11.93 11.77 -12.34
N GLY A 234 -12.24 11.89 -11.05
CA GLY A 234 -13.53 11.52 -10.49
C GLY A 234 -14.44 12.74 -10.35
N ARG A 235 -15.76 12.55 -10.45
CA ARG A 235 -16.74 13.61 -10.19
C ARG A 235 -17.41 13.43 -8.84
N LEU A 236 -17.38 14.43 -7.97
CA LEU A 236 -18.12 14.40 -6.70
C LEU A 236 -19.62 14.53 -6.93
N THR A 237 -20.42 13.68 -6.26
CA THR A 237 -21.88 13.72 -6.34
C THR A 237 -22.49 14.90 -5.57
N SER A 238 -21.73 15.50 -4.65
CA SER A 238 -22.20 16.60 -3.80
C SER A 238 -22.34 17.92 -4.55
N ASP A 239 -21.38 18.24 -5.42
CA ASP A 239 -21.28 19.55 -6.09
C ASP A 239 -20.87 19.47 -7.57
N ASN A 240 -20.73 18.26 -8.13
CA ASN A 240 -20.26 17.99 -9.50
C ASN A 240 -18.84 18.48 -9.81
N SER A 241 -18.03 18.80 -8.79
CA SER A 241 -16.62 19.13 -9.01
C SER A 241 -15.85 17.92 -9.56
N LEU A 242 -14.90 18.20 -10.43
CA LEU A 242 -13.96 17.21 -10.95
C LEU A 242 -12.70 17.22 -10.09
N ILE A 243 -12.34 16.07 -9.56
CA ILE A 243 -11.18 15.86 -8.70
C ILE A 243 -10.18 15.00 -9.47
N PHE A 244 -8.95 15.48 -9.59
CA PHE A 244 -7.87 14.72 -10.19
C PHE A 244 -7.50 13.54 -9.28
N HIS A 245 -7.62 12.32 -9.81
CA HIS A 245 -7.18 11.11 -9.14
C HIS A 245 -5.70 10.90 -9.42
N MET A 246 -4.87 11.00 -8.38
CA MET A 246 -3.42 10.87 -8.51
C MET A 246 -2.98 9.42 -8.77
N GLU A 247 -3.90 8.46 -8.63
CA GLU A 247 -3.74 7.05 -8.98
C GLU A 247 -5.05 6.44 -9.47
N ASP A 248 -4.97 5.37 -10.27
CA ASP A 248 -6.11 4.58 -10.76
C ASP A 248 -5.69 3.14 -11.13
#